data_AF-A0A1I0E454-F1
#
_entry.id   AF-A0A1I0E454-F1
#
_cell.length_a   1.000
_cell.length_b   1.000
_cell.length_c   1.000
_cell.angle_alpha   90.00
_cell.angle_beta   90.00
_cell.angle_gamma   90.00
#
_symmetry.space_group_name_H-M   'P 1'
#
loop_
_entity.id
_entity.type
_entity.pdbx_description
1 polymer ?
#
loop_
_entity_poly.entity_id
_entity_poly.type
_entity_poly.pdbx_seq_one_letter_code
_entity_poly.pdbx_strand_id
1 'polypeptide(L)'
;MVRCFSFKLPETAQLPFLMSRLPPPDSLIARVRAWFGLTQAELALYLGISAPLVRDLESGRRPLSAAVRVVLLPLLLQLPPPAVPAHPGPGAALPPFTPAPEAADLDFRQRVCRHRAEGLLAEADALAARAHVAARWAAALPALLPPPNPAAPPVAAPDTPAAQALAAALAQAADPTDPARALDHARWLRAWLAHRAAPLSAAEVGRYHRLRAQAAGLLAEAEALATALLPAYLQTN
;
A
#
# COMPACT_ATOMS: atom_id res chain seq x y z
N MET A 1 -13.41 -2.15 -38.04
CA MET A 1 -12.04 -1.62 -37.96
C MET A 1 -11.80 -1.17 -36.52
N VAL A 2 -11.27 -2.08 -35.69
CA VAL A 2 -11.09 -1.86 -34.25
C VAL A 2 -9.85 -1.01 -34.04
N ARG A 3 -10.02 0.23 -33.57
CA ARG A 3 -8.88 1.06 -33.13
C ARG A 3 -8.42 0.54 -31.78
N CYS A 4 -7.37 -0.29 -31.79
CA CYS A 4 -6.59 -0.59 -30.59
C CYS A 4 -5.98 0.72 -30.08
N PHE A 5 -6.54 1.26 -29.00
CA PHE A 5 -5.83 2.25 -28.20
C PHE A 5 -4.66 1.55 -27.53
N SER A 6 -3.50 1.60 -28.17
CA SER A 6 -2.23 1.22 -27.59
C SER A 6 -1.84 2.28 -26.56
N PHE A 7 -2.43 2.19 -25.35
CA PHE A 7 -2.02 3.01 -24.23
C PHE A 7 -0.68 2.47 -23.75
N LYS A 8 0.40 3.14 -24.17
CA LYS A 8 1.75 2.88 -23.70
C LYS A 8 1.76 3.18 -22.20
N LEU A 9 1.65 2.15 -21.37
CA LEU A 9 1.91 2.25 -19.94
C LEU A 9 3.27 2.93 -19.78
N PRO A 10 3.40 4.00 -18.98
CA PRO A 10 4.72 4.52 -18.67
C PRO A 10 5.51 3.39 -18.02
N GLU A 11 6.62 3.05 -18.68
CA GLU A 11 7.63 2.13 -18.22
C GLU A 11 8.00 2.50 -16.78
N THR A 12 7.92 1.50 -15.90
CA THR A 12 8.04 1.65 -14.46
C THR A 12 9.44 2.15 -14.14
N ALA A 13 9.56 3.47 -13.98
CA ALA A 13 10.63 4.06 -13.21
C ALA A 13 10.51 3.48 -11.79
N GLN A 14 11.39 2.54 -11.47
CA GLN A 14 11.67 2.12 -10.11
C GLN A 14 12.14 3.35 -9.35
N LEU A 15 11.21 4.04 -8.69
CA LEU A 15 11.54 5.13 -7.80
C LEU A 15 11.97 4.55 -6.44
N PRO A 16 13.11 4.97 -5.88
CA PRO A 16 13.53 4.57 -4.55
C PRO A 16 12.48 5.09 -3.56
N PHE A 17 11.85 4.16 -2.85
CA PHE A 17 10.97 4.42 -1.72
C PHE A 17 11.83 4.95 -0.55
N LEU A 18 12.26 6.20 -0.65
CA LEU A 18 12.81 6.94 0.48
C LEU A 18 11.65 7.21 1.43
N MET A 19 11.60 6.46 2.54
CA MET A 19 10.76 6.74 3.69
C MET A 19 11.22 8.02 4.38
N SER A 20 10.98 9.17 3.76
CA SER A 20 10.80 10.40 4.51
C SER A 20 9.48 10.28 5.26
N ARG A 21 9.53 10.30 6.60
CA ARG A 21 8.33 10.51 7.44
C ARG A 21 7.79 11.91 7.15
N LEU A 22 6.99 12.02 6.10
CA LEU A 22 6.21 13.22 5.82
C LEU A 22 5.17 13.40 6.93
N PRO A 23 4.94 14.63 7.43
CA PRO A 23 3.81 14.91 8.31
C PRO A 23 2.51 14.42 7.66
N PRO A 24 1.49 14.01 8.44
CA PRO A 24 0.22 13.59 7.89
C PRO A 24 -0.31 14.72 7.00
N PRO A 25 -0.71 14.45 5.75
CA PRO A 25 -1.15 15.53 4.89
C PRO A 25 -2.46 16.12 5.42
N ASP A 26 -2.50 17.44 5.58
CA ASP A 26 -3.62 18.16 6.20
C ASP A 26 -4.95 18.04 5.42
N SER A 27 -4.91 17.62 4.16
CA SER A 27 -6.11 17.40 3.37
C SER A 27 -6.61 15.95 3.43
N LEU A 28 -7.90 15.80 3.68
CA LEU A 28 -8.63 14.52 3.69
C LEU A 28 -8.38 13.70 2.41
N ILE A 29 -8.26 14.36 1.26
CA ILE A 29 -7.93 13.74 -0.04
C ILE A 29 -6.54 13.12 -0.03
N ALA A 30 -5.54 13.87 0.43
CA ALA A 30 -4.18 13.38 0.49
C ALA A 30 -4.03 12.25 1.54
N ARG A 31 -4.84 12.27 2.61
CA ARG A 31 -4.93 11.17 3.57
C ARG A 31 -5.54 9.91 2.94
N VAL A 32 -6.64 10.03 2.19
CA VAL A 32 -7.21 8.90 1.42
C VAL A 32 -6.18 8.36 0.43
N ARG A 33 -5.51 9.25 -0.31
CA ARG A 33 -4.49 8.87 -1.29
C ARG A 33 -3.33 8.12 -0.64
N ALA A 34 -2.79 8.65 0.46
CA ALA A 34 -1.72 8.00 1.21
C ALA A 34 -2.18 6.66 1.82
N TRP A 35 -3.41 6.60 2.34
CA TRP A 35 -3.97 5.37 2.88
C TRP A 35 -4.09 4.30 1.80
N PHE A 36 -4.73 4.58 0.66
CA PHE A 36 -4.96 3.60 -0.40
C PHE A 36 -3.79 3.41 -1.39
N GLY A 37 -2.68 4.13 -1.19
CA GLY A 37 -1.49 4.05 -2.06
C GLY A 37 -1.76 4.52 -3.49
N LEU A 38 -2.59 5.55 -3.64
CA LEU A 38 -2.97 6.11 -4.95
C LEU A 38 -2.00 7.21 -5.38
N THR A 39 -1.78 7.35 -6.68
CA THR A 39 -1.21 8.59 -7.26
C THR A 39 -2.32 9.62 -7.49
N GLN A 40 -1.95 10.90 -7.70
CA GLN A 40 -2.94 11.93 -8.06
C GLN A 40 -3.64 11.60 -9.38
N ALA A 41 -2.93 11.02 -10.35
CA ALA A 41 -3.49 10.60 -11.63
C ALA A 41 -4.46 9.43 -11.45
N GLU A 42 -4.13 8.45 -10.62
CA GLU A 42 -5.02 7.32 -10.31
C GLU A 42 -6.27 7.77 -9.56
N LEU A 43 -6.13 8.71 -8.63
CA LEU A 43 -7.27 9.29 -7.94
C LEU A 43 -8.16 10.09 -8.90
N ALA A 44 -7.56 10.84 -9.84
CA ALA A 44 -8.29 11.56 -10.88
C ALA A 44 -9.09 10.61 -11.77
N LEU A 45 -8.48 9.50 -12.18
CA LEU A 45 -9.13 8.43 -12.93
C LEU A 45 -10.27 7.78 -12.14
N TYR A 46 -10.05 7.47 -10.85
CA TYR A 46 -11.08 6.91 -9.98
C TYR A 46 -12.30 7.83 -9.82
N LEU A 47 -12.06 9.14 -9.71
CA LEU A 47 -13.10 10.14 -9.52
C LEU A 47 -13.76 10.60 -10.83
N GLY A 48 -13.25 10.20 -12.00
CA GLY A 48 -13.71 10.69 -13.30
C GLY A 48 -13.44 12.19 -13.50
N ILE A 49 -12.41 12.75 -12.88
CA ILE A 49 -12.05 14.18 -12.97
C ILE A 49 -10.62 14.37 -13.48
N SER A 50 -10.23 15.62 -13.75
CA SER A 50 -8.88 15.93 -14.22
C SER A 50 -7.85 15.93 -13.08
N ALA A 51 -6.61 15.54 -13.36
CA ALA A 51 -5.51 15.57 -12.38
C ALA A 51 -5.23 16.97 -11.80
N PRO A 52 -5.31 18.09 -12.57
CA PRO A 52 -5.24 19.43 -12.02
C PRO A 52 -6.33 19.71 -10.97
N LEU A 53 -7.55 19.19 -11.17
CA LEU A 53 -8.64 19.36 -10.20
C LEU A 53 -8.34 18.60 -8.90
N VAL A 54 -7.75 17.39 -8.97
CA VAL A 54 -7.30 16.66 -7.77
C VAL A 54 -6.26 17.45 -6.98
N ARG A 55 -5.29 18.07 -7.67
CA ARG A 55 -4.27 18.91 -7.03
C ARG A 55 -4.88 20.14 -6.35
N ASP A 56 -5.86 20.79 -6.99
CA ASP A 56 -6.56 21.95 -6.42
C ASP A 56 -7.41 21.56 -5.20
N LEU A 57 -7.97 20.34 -5.19
CA LEU A 57 -8.67 19.78 -4.04
C LEU A 57 -7.70 19.41 -2.89
N GLU A 58 -6.54 18.80 -3.20
CA GLU A 58 -5.52 18.44 -2.19
C GLU A 58 -4.89 19.67 -1.53
N SER A 59 -4.73 20.77 -2.27
CA SER A 59 -4.19 22.03 -1.78
C SER A 59 -5.23 22.94 -1.10
N GLY A 60 -6.50 22.51 -1.03
CA GLY A 60 -7.59 23.29 -0.45
C GLY A 60 -8.01 24.51 -1.27
N ARG A 61 -7.48 24.70 -2.48
CA ARG A 61 -7.84 25.81 -3.38
C ARG A 61 -9.27 25.71 -3.89
N ARG A 62 -9.84 24.50 -3.91
CA ARG A 62 -11.26 24.27 -4.18
C ARG A 62 -11.89 23.40 -3.09
N PRO A 63 -13.13 23.69 -2.67
CA PRO A 63 -13.85 22.82 -1.77
C PRO A 63 -14.30 21.55 -2.49
N LEU A 64 -14.35 20.44 -1.74
CA LEU A 64 -14.90 19.17 -2.21
C LEU A 64 -16.38 19.32 -2.59
N SER A 65 -16.74 18.99 -3.82
CA SER A 65 -18.15 18.99 -4.24
C SER A 65 -18.91 17.84 -3.56
N ALA A 66 -20.23 17.98 -3.43
CA ALA A 66 -21.08 16.93 -2.84
C ALA A 66 -20.94 15.60 -3.60
N ALA A 67 -20.93 15.64 -4.94
CA ALA A 67 -20.75 14.44 -5.77
C ALA A 67 -19.42 13.72 -5.49
N VAL A 68 -18.30 14.46 -5.38
CA VAL A 68 -17.00 13.85 -5.08
C VAL A 68 -16.97 13.30 -3.65
N ARG A 69 -17.61 13.95 -2.67
CA ARG A 69 -17.73 13.43 -1.30
C ARG A 69 -18.50 12.11 -1.26
N VAL A 70 -19.59 12.00 -2.02
CA VAL A 70 -20.39 10.76 -2.10
C VAL A 70 -19.55 9.63 -2.69
N VAL A 71 -18.78 9.88 -3.76
CA VAL A 71 -17.90 8.88 -4.38
C VAL A 71 -16.73 8.47 -3.46
N LEU A 72 -16.22 9.40 -2.64
CA LEU A 72 -15.16 9.13 -1.68
C LEU A 72 -15.64 8.51 -0.36
N LEU A 73 -16.93 8.62 -0.04
CA LEU A 73 -17.49 8.18 1.24
C LEU A 73 -17.10 6.73 1.62
N PRO A 74 -17.14 5.74 0.69
CA PRO A 74 -16.72 4.38 1.01
C PRO A 74 -15.23 4.28 1.41
N LEU A 75 -14.37 5.10 0.80
CA LEU A 75 -12.94 5.16 1.13
C LEU A 75 -12.69 5.86 2.47
N LEU A 76 -13.50 6.86 2.79
CA LEU A 76 -13.38 7.63 4.04
C LEU A 76 -13.79 6.83 5.28
N LEU A 77 -14.81 5.98 5.16
CA LEU A 77 -15.26 5.10 6.25
C LEU A 77 -14.22 4.04 6.65
N GLN A 78 -13.17 3.84 5.84
CA GLN A 78 -12.13 2.82 6.05
C GLN A 78 -10.80 3.39 6.56
N LEU A 79 -10.76 4.68 6.94
CA LEU A 79 -9.57 5.33 7.51
C LEU A 79 -9.47 5.04 9.02
N PRO A 80 -8.35 4.48 9.53
CA PRO A 80 -8.20 4.26 10.96
C PRO A 80 -7.90 5.56 11.72
N PRO A 81 -8.22 5.63 13.03
CA PRO A 81 -7.67 6.63 13.93
C PRO A 81 -6.14 6.48 14.06
N PRO A 82 -5.38 7.56 14.32
CA PRO A 82 -3.93 7.51 14.38
C PRO A 82 -3.46 6.67 15.59
N ALA A 83 -2.54 5.73 15.38
CA ALA A 83 -2.02 4.83 16.41
C ALA A 83 -0.51 5.01 16.65
N VAL A 84 -0.12 4.81 17.91
CA VAL A 84 1.23 4.97 18.48
C VAL A 84 1.99 3.63 18.46
N PRO A 85 3.31 3.60 18.20
CA PRO A 85 4.06 2.34 18.11
C PRO A 85 4.65 1.89 19.47
N ALA A 86 4.84 0.58 19.64
CA ALA A 86 5.49 -0.06 20.80
C ALA A 86 6.72 -0.89 20.39
N HIS A 87 7.69 -1.01 21.32
CA HIS A 87 9.01 -1.66 21.15
C HIS A 87 9.06 -3.09 21.73
N PRO A 88 9.94 -3.99 21.22
CA PRO A 88 10.22 -5.30 21.81
C PRO A 88 11.50 -5.33 22.68
N GLY A 89 11.60 -6.30 23.61
CA GLY A 89 12.75 -6.53 24.51
C GLY A 89 13.45 -7.91 24.30
N PRO A 90 14.64 -8.14 24.92
CA PRO A 90 15.59 -9.18 24.49
C PRO A 90 15.69 -10.42 25.43
N GLY A 91 16.43 -11.45 25.01
CA GLY A 91 16.63 -12.71 25.75
C GLY A 91 18.01 -13.41 25.58
N ALA A 92 18.48 -13.97 26.71
CA ALA A 92 19.38 -15.09 27.07
C ALA A 92 20.68 -15.46 26.29
N ALA A 93 21.73 -15.78 27.06
CA ALA A 93 23.12 -16.06 26.62
C ALA A 93 23.54 -17.56 26.64
N LEU A 94 24.67 -17.87 25.99
CA LEU A 94 25.29 -19.21 25.80
C LEU A 94 26.81 -19.22 26.19
N PRO A 95 27.44 -20.40 26.39
CA PRO A 95 28.64 -20.60 27.25
C PRO A 95 30.02 -20.47 26.55
N PRO A 96 31.13 -20.35 27.31
CA PRO A 96 32.45 -19.97 26.78
C PRO A 96 33.36 -21.16 26.43
N PHE A 97 34.34 -20.95 25.53
CA PHE A 97 35.76 -21.40 25.58
C PHE A 97 36.44 -21.49 24.19
N THR A 98 36.49 -20.38 23.47
CA THR A 98 37.37 -20.15 22.30
C THR A 98 38.20 -18.88 22.52
N PRO A 99 39.44 -18.78 22.00
CA PRO A 99 40.24 -17.56 22.10
C PRO A 99 39.48 -16.38 21.49
N ALA A 100 39.51 -15.23 22.17
CA ALA A 100 38.66 -14.10 21.85
C ALA A 100 39.03 -13.49 20.47
N PRO A 101 38.07 -13.36 19.55
CA PRO A 101 38.28 -12.65 18.28
C PRO A 101 38.57 -11.16 18.50
N GLU A 102 39.25 -10.52 17.53
CA GLU A 102 39.57 -9.08 17.59
C GLU A 102 38.29 -8.23 17.63
N ALA A 103 38.23 -7.30 18.60
CA ALA A 103 37.03 -6.51 18.84
C ALA A 103 36.61 -5.64 17.64
N ALA A 104 37.57 -5.10 16.88
CA ALA A 104 37.28 -4.26 15.71
C ALA A 104 36.57 -5.05 14.59
N ASP A 105 36.97 -6.31 14.37
CA ASP A 105 36.35 -7.18 13.36
C ASP A 105 34.92 -7.57 13.75
N LEU A 106 34.68 -7.84 15.03
CA LEU A 106 33.34 -8.13 15.55
C LEU A 106 32.40 -6.93 15.43
N ASP A 107 32.89 -5.73 15.74
CA ASP A 107 32.15 -4.48 15.62
C ASP A 107 31.82 -4.13 14.16
N PHE A 108 32.76 -4.33 13.23
CA PHE A 108 32.49 -4.22 11.80
C PHE A 108 31.42 -5.21 11.35
N ARG A 109 31.56 -6.49 11.70
CA ARG A 109 30.58 -7.54 11.34
C ARG A 109 29.21 -7.25 11.92
N GLN A 110 29.13 -6.77 13.16
CA GLN A 110 27.90 -6.35 13.79
C GLN A 110 27.17 -5.29 12.96
N ARG A 111 27.87 -4.23 12.55
CA ARG A 111 27.28 -3.18 11.70
C ARG A 111 26.79 -3.73 10.37
N VAL A 112 27.58 -4.60 9.73
CA VAL A 112 27.19 -5.22 8.45
C VAL A 112 25.92 -6.07 8.60
N CYS A 113 25.81 -6.87 9.66
CA CYS A 113 24.63 -7.68 9.92
C CYS A 113 23.39 -6.82 10.15
N ARG A 114 23.50 -5.73 10.95
CA ARG A 114 22.40 -4.78 11.15
C ARG A 114 21.95 -4.13 9.85
N HIS A 115 22.89 -3.58 9.09
CA HIS A 115 22.58 -2.89 7.84
C HIS A 115 21.89 -3.81 6.82
N ARG A 116 22.35 -5.06 6.70
CA ARG A 116 21.70 -6.06 5.84
C ARG A 116 20.30 -6.43 6.33
N ALA A 117 20.14 -6.60 7.64
CA ALA A 117 18.83 -6.88 8.23
C ALA A 117 17.82 -5.74 7.96
N GLU A 118 18.26 -4.49 8.07
CA GLU A 118 17.44 -3.31 7.74
C GLU A 118 16.96 -3.34 6.30
N GLY A 119 17.83 -3.65 5.34
CA GLY A 119 17.46 -3.78 3.93
C GLY A 119 16.41 -4.88 3.69
N LEU A 120 16.61 -6.06 4.29
CA LEU A 120 15.66 -7.17 4.18
C LEU A 120 14.30 -6.86 4.82
N LEU A 121 14.30 -6.15 5.96
CA LEU A 121 13.07 -5.70 6.61
C LEU A 121 12.34 -4.66 5.76
N ALA A 122 13.05 -3.71 5.15
CA ALA A 122 12.45 -2.73 4.25
C ALA A 122 11.78 -3.39 3.04
N GLU A 123 12.40 -4.42 2.44
CA GLU A 123 11.79 -5.21 1.38
C GLU A 123 10.54 -5.98 1.87
N ALA A 124 10.61 -6.58 3.05
CA ALA A 124 9.48 -7.29 3.64
C ALA A 124 8.31 -6.34 3.93
N ASP A 125 8.59 -5.14 4.44
CA ASP A 125 7.60 -4.11 4.73
C ASP A 125 6.94 -3.59 3.44
N ALA A 126 7.68 -3.49 2.34
CA ALA A 126 7.11 -3.15 1.04
C ALA A 126 6.09 -4.21 0.56
N LEU A 127 6.39 -5.50 0.76
CA LEU A 127 5.44 -6.58 0.46
C LEU A 127 4.22 -6.54 1.39
N ALA A 128 4.43 -6.34 2.69
CA ALA A 128 3.34 -6.22 3.67
C ALA A 128 2.43 -5.02 3.37
N ALA A 129 3.00 -3.87 3.01
CA ALA A 129 2.26 -2.69 2.59
C ALA A 129 1.39 -2.97 1.36
N ARG A 130 1.94 -3.66 0.34
CA ARG A 130 1.17 -4.11 -0.84
C ARG A 130 0.02 -5.03 -0.46
N ALA A 131 0.26 -6.00 0.42
CA ALA A 131 -0.78 -6.90 0.92
C ALA A 131 -1.90 -6.14 1.64
N HIS A 132 -1.56 -5.17 2.49
CA HIS A 132 -2.54 -4.33 3.17
C HIS A 132 -3.32 -3.44 2.22
N VAL A 133 -2.69 -2.86 1.20
CA VAL A 133 -3.40 -2.12 0.14
C VAL A 133 -4.39 -3.04 -0.57
N ALA A 134 -3.95 -4.24 -0.99
CA ALA A 134 -4.82 -5.21 -1.66
C ALA A 134 -6.00 -5.64 -0.78
N ALA A 135 -5.75 -5.95 0.50
CA ALA A 135 -6.80 -6.31 1.45
C ALA A 135 -7.83 -5.18 1.65
N ARG A 136 -7.38 -3.92 1.71
CA ARG A 136 -8.27 -2.76 1.80
C ARG A 136 -9.13 -2.61 0.54
N TRP A 137 -8.55 -2.82 -0.64
CA TRP A 137 -9.32 -2.84 -1.89
C TRP A 137 -10.31 -4.00 -1.92
N ALA A 138 -9.91 -5.19 -1.49
CA ALA A 138 -10.79 -6.35 -1.41
C ALA A 138 -11.99 -6.14 -0.47
N ALA A 139 -11.77 -5.45 0.67
CA ALA A 139 -12.84 -5.11 1.60
C ALA A 139 -13.83 -4.06 1.01
N ALA A 140 -13.34 -3.11 0.22
CA ALA A 140 -14.16 -2.09 -0.42
C ALA A 140 -14.89 -2.59 -1.69
N LEU A 141 -14.37 -3.64 -2.34
CA LEU A 141 -14.83 -4.10 -3.64
C LEU A 141 -16.31 -4.49 -3.68
N PRO A 142 -16.89 -5.24 -2.70
CA PRO A 142 -18.30 -5.60 -2.73
C PRO A 142 -19.25 -4.38 -2.70
N ALA A 143 -18.84 -3.29 -2.05
CA ALA A 143 -19.64 -2.06 -2.01
C ALA A 143 -19.56 -1.27 -3.32
N LEU A 144 -18.40 -1.28 -3.99
CA LEU A 144 -18.15 -0.60 -5.26
C LEU A 144 -18.69 -1.38 -6.47
N LEU A 145 -18.62 -2.70 -6.40
CA LEU A 145 -18.96 -3.65 -7.45
C LEU A 145 -19.79 -4.78 -6.84
N PRO A 146 -21.09 -4.55 -6.56
CA PRO A 146 -21.97 -5.61 -6.09
C PRO A 146 -21.95 -6.78 -7.09
N PRO A 147 -22.00 -8.03 -6.61
CA PRO A 147 -22.00 -9.20 -7.48
C PRO A 147 -23.20 -9.13 -8.44
N PRO A 148 -23.05 -9.60 -9.70
CA PRO A 148 -24.18 -9.67 -10.62
C PRO A 148 -25.26 -10.56 -10.00
N ASN A 149 -26.44 -9.99 -9.73
CA ASN A 149 -27.57 -10.71 -9.19
C ASN A 149 -28.28 -11.46 -10.32
N PRO A 150 -28.21 -12.81 -10.38
CA PRO A 150 -28.80 -13.59 -11.47
C PRO A 150 -30.34 -13.62 -11.44
N ALA A 151 -30.95 -13.22 -10.32
CA ALA A 151 -32.40 -13.12 -10.16
C ALA A 151 -32.95 -11.70 -10.42
N ALA A 152 -32.07 -10.73 -10.67
CA ALA A 152 -32.47 -9.37 -10.98
C ALA A 152 -32.84 -9.24 -12.46
N PRO A 153 -33.93 -8.51 -12.80
CA PRO A 153 -34.25 -8.22 -14.20
C PRO A 153 -33.06 -7.51 -14.88
N PRO A 154 -32.89 -7.63 -16.21
CA PRO A 154 -31.68 -7.21 -16.95
C PRO A 154 -31.33 -5.71 -16.90
N VAL A 155 -32.04 -4.92 -16.08
CA VAL A 155 -31.84 -3.47 -15.89
C VAL A 155 -31.86 -3.07 -14.40
N ALA A 156 -31.72 -4.01 -13.44
CA ALA A 156 -31.67 -3.63 -12.04
C ALA A 156 -30.43 -2.78 -11.77
N ALA A 157 -30.67 -1.52 -11.41
CA ALA A 157 -29.64 -0.58 -11.01
C ALA A 157 -28.84 -1.16 -9.83
N PRO A 158 -27.55 -0.80 -9.68
CA PRO A 158 -26.76 -1.24 -8.53
C PRO A 158 -27.51 -0.99 -7.21
N ASP A 159 -27.55 -1.98 -6.31
CA ASP A 159 -28.40 -1.92 -5.11
C ASP A 159 -27.76 -1.12 -3.95
N THR A 160 -26.46 -0.79 -4.04
CA THR A 160 -25.76 0.00 -3.02
C THR A 160 -25.66 1.47 -3.44
N PRO A 161 -25.80 2.43 -2.50
CA PRO A 161 -25.68 3.85 -2.82
C PRO A 161 -24.30 4.21 -3.40
N ALA A 162 -23.24 3.47 -3.00
CA ALA A 162 -21.90 3.63 -3.55
C ALA A 162 -21.80 3.21 -5.02
N ALA A 163 -22.36 2.05 -5.37
CA ALA A 163 -22.36 1.57 -6.75
C ALA A 163 -23.31 2.40 -7.64
N GLN A 164 -24.42 2.93 -7.11
CA GLN A 164 -25.27 3.91 -7.79
C GLN A 164 -24.55 5.23 -8.07
N ALA A 165 -23.86 5.77 -7.07
CA ALA A 165 -23.09 7.00 -7.24
C ALA A 165 -21.96 6.82 -8.27
N LEU A 166 -21.27 5.67 -8.25
CA LEU A 166 -20.25 5.36 -9.25
C LEU A 166 -20.86 5.24 -10.65
N ALA A 167 -21.97 4.52 -10.80
CA ALA A 167 -22.67 4.41 -12.09
C ALA A 167 -23.15 5.77 -12.60
N ALA A 168 -23.69 6.63 -11.73
CA ALA A 168 -24.12 7.98 -12.09
C ALA A 168 -22.94 8.89 -12.47
N ALA A 169 -21.83 8.81 -11.75
CA ALA A 169 -20.61 9.55 -12.08
C ALA A 169 -20.04 9.10 -13.44
N LEU A 170 -20.04 7.80 -13.72
CA LEU A 170 -19.62 7.26 -15.02
C LEU A 170 -20.57 7.66 -16.15
N ALA A 171 -21.88 7.70 -15.90
CA ALA A 171 -22.86 8.19 -16.86
C ALA A 171 -22.72 9.70 -17.13
N GLN A 172 -22.37 10.50 -16.12
CA GLN A 172 -22.07 11.93 -16.28
C GLN A 172 -20.74 12.18 -17.02
N ALA A 173 -19.77 11.29 -16.87
CA ALA A 173 -18.51 11.33 -17.60
C ALA A 173 -18.62 10.77 -19.02
N ALA A 174 -19.77 10.19 -19.40
CA ALA A 174 -20.03 9.70 -20.74
C ALA A 174 -20.08 10.87 -21.73
N ASP A 175 -19.30 10.76 -22.79
CA ASP A 175 -19.39 11.68 -23.91
C ASP A 175 -20.70 11.40 -24.67
N PRO A 176 -21.63 12.36 -24.82
CA PRO A 176 -22.89 12.13 -25.52
C PRO A 176 -22.69 11.74 -26.99
N THR A 177 -21.52 12.06 -27.54
CA THR A 177 -21.11 11.73 -28.92
C THR A 177 -20.51 10.33 -29.04
N ASP A 178 -20.11 9.70 -27.92
CA ASP A 178 -19.56 8.34 -27.88
C ASP A 178 -20.00 7.59 -26.60
N PRO A 179 -21.23 7.02 -26.60
CA PRO A 179 -21.72 6.25 -25.46
C PRO A 179 -20.94 4.95 -25.21
N ALA A 180 -20.20 4.43 -26.20
CA ALA A 180 -19.38 3.23 -26.02
C ALA A 180 -18.19 3.50 -25.09
N ARG A 181 -17.66 4.73 -25.09
CA ARG A 181 -16.58 5.17 -24.19
C ARG A 181 -16.91 4.98 -22.71
N ALA A 182 -18.15 5.21 -22.31
CA ALA A 182 -18.59 5.05 -20.92
C ALA A 182 -18.60 3.57 -20.50
N LEU A 183 -19.07 2.68 -21.38
CA LEU A 183 -19.07 1.24 -21.15
C LEU A 183 -17.64 0.67 -21.09
N ASP A 184 -16.76 1.13 -21.99
CA ASP A 184 -15.36 0.74 -21.99
C ASP A 184 -14.63 1.23 -20.74
N HIS A 185 -14.89 2.46 -20.29
CA HIS A 185 -14.35 2.99 -19.04
C HIS A 185 -14.85 2.19 -17.83
N ALA A 186 -16.15 1.86 -17.77
CA ALA A 186 -16.70 1.04 -16.69
C ALA A 186 -16.08 -0.37 -16.65
N ARG A 187 -15.86 -0.99 -17.83
CA ARG A 187 -15.20 -2.29 -17.94
C ARG A 187 -13.74 -2.21 -17.50
N TRP A 188 -13.02 -1.17 -17.92
CA TRP A 188 -11.64 -0.90 -17.49
C TRP A 188 -11.57 -0.71 -15.98
N LEU A 189 -12.44 0.12 -15.39
CA LEU A 189 -12.44 0.40 -13.95
C LEU A 189 -12.72 -0.86 -13.14
N ARG A 190 -13.65 -1.72 -13.58
CA ARG A 190 -13.90 -3.03 -12.97
C ARG A 190 -12.67 -3.92 -12.98
N ALA A 191 -12.02 -4.05 -14.13
CA ALA A 191 -10.80 -4.85 -14.25
C ALA A 191 -9.66 -4.29 -13.38
N TRP A 192 -9.53 -2.97 -13.34
CA TRP A 192 -8.53 -2.27 -12.53
C TRP A 192 -8.77 -2.45 -11.03
N LEU A 193 -10.01 -2.30 -10.55
CA LEU A 193 -10.39 -2.53 -9.14
C LEU A 193 -10.16 -3.99 -8.74
N ALA A 194 -10.55 -4.94 -9.59
CA ALA A 194 -10.30 -6.36 -9.35
C ALA A 194 -8.80 -6.68 -9.27
N HIS A 195 -8.00 -6.07 -10.14
CA HIS A 195 -6.54 -6.22 -10.09
C HIS A 195 -5.93 -5.62 -8.82
N ARG A 196 -6.40 -4.43 -8.39
CA ARG A 196 -5.93 -3.78 -7.15
C ARG A 196 -6.28 -4.55 -5.88
N ALA A 197 -7.41 -5.26 -5.90
CA ALA A 197 -7.86 -6.12 -4.81
C ALA A 197 -7.20 -7.51 -4.81
N ALA A 198 -6.41 -7.85 -5.83
CA ALA A 198 -5.79 -9.16 -5.92
C ALA A 198 -4.83 -9.39 -4.74
N PRO A 199 -4.98 -10.49 -3.98
CA PRO A 199 -4.07 -10.80 -2.89
C PRO A 199 -2.66 -11.05 -3.43
N LEU A 200 -1.65 -10.95 -2.54
CA LEU A 200 -0.30 -11.39 -2.88
C LEU A 200 -0.34 -12.85 -3.34
N SER A 201 0.48 -13.17 -4.35
CA SER A 201 0.68 -14.55 -4.77
C SER A 201 1.33 -15.37 -3.66
N ALA A 202 1.12 -16.69 -3.66
CA ALA A 202 1.77 -17.59 -2.69
C ALA A 202 3.31 -17.48 -2.72
N ALA A 203 3.89 -17.21 -3.89
CA ALA A 203 5.34 -16.96 -4.05
C ALA A 203 5.78 -15.69 -3.32
N GLU A 204 5.00 -14.61 -3.40
CA GLU A 204 5.29 -13.34 -2.69
C GLU A 204 5.12 -13.49 -1.18
N VAL A 205 4.10 -14.22 -0.71
CA VAL A 205 3.93 -14.56 0.71
C VAL A 205 5.13 -15.38 1.22
N GLY A 206 5.56 -16.39 0.46
CA GLY A 206 6.75 -17.17 0.77
C GLY A 206 8.04 -16.32 0.80
N ARG A 207 8.17 -15.36 -0.13
CA ARG A 207 9.29 -14.40 -0.12
C ARG A 207 9.26 -13.51 1.12
N TYR A 208 8.10 -12.98 1.51
CA TYR A 208 7.95 -12.17 2.71
C TYR A 208 8.43 -12.90 3.98
N HIS A 209 7.96 -14.13 4.21
CA HIS A 209 8.39 -14.92 5.37
C HIS A 209 9.88 -15.24 5.36
N ARG A 210 10.45 -15.52 4.18
CA ARG A 210 11.89 -15.77 4.03
C ARG A 210 12.72 -14.54 4.37
N LEU A 211 12.35 -13.37 3.85
CA LEU A 211 13.03 -12.10 4.15
C LEU A 211 13.01 -11.80 5.66
N ARG A 212 11.85 -11.97 6.30
CA ARG A 212 11.68 -11.81 7.76
C ARG A 212 12.56 -12.79 8.55
N ALA A 213 12.61 -14.05 8.15
CA ALA A 213 13.45 -15.06 8.81
C ALA A 213 14.94 -14.76 8.65
N GLN A 214 15.38 -14.36 7.46
CA GLN A 214 16.77 -13.96 7.20
C GLN A 214 17.17 -12.72 8.01
N ALA A 215 16.31 -11.70 8.06
CA ALA A 215 16.54 -10.52 8.88
C ALA A 215 16.62 -10.85 10.37
N ALA A 216 15.74 -11.73 10.87
CA ALA A 216 15.77 -12.18 12.25
C ALA A 216 17.10 -12.90 12.60
N GLY A 217 17.59 -13.76 11.70
CA GLY A 217 18.89 -14.41 11.88
C GLY A 217 20.06 -13.42 11.96
N LEU A 218 20.08 -12.41 11.08
CA LEU A 218 21.11 -11.36 11.09
C LEU A 218 21.04 -10.46 12.33
N LEU A 219 19.84 -10.15 12.82
CA LEU A 219 19.66 -9.38 14.06
C LEU A 219 20.12 -10.18 15.28
N ALA A 220 19.81 -11.48 15.35
CA ALA A 220 20.29 -12.35 16.41
C ALA A 220 21.82 -12.45 16.40
N GLU A 221 22.44 -12.57 15.23
CA GLU A 221 23.91 -12.53 15.11
C GLU A 221 24.48 -11.18 15.57
N ALA A 222 23.87 -10.06 15.16
CA ALA A 222 24.32 -8.72 15.57
C ALA A 222 24.16 -8.47 17.08
N GLU A 223 23.15 -9.07 17.72
CA GLU A 223 22.96 -9.02 19.17
C GLU A 223 24.00 -9.87 19.89
N ALA A 224 24.26 -11.09 19.43
CA ALA A 224 25.32 -11.95 19.97
C ALA A 224 26.71 -11.27 19.88
N LEU A 225 27.00 -10.61 18.76
CA LEU A 225 28.22 -9.81 18.58
C LEU A 225 28.23 -8.59 19.52
N ALA A 226 27.08 -7.94 19.76
CA ALA A 226 26.97 -6.85 20.73
C ALA A 226 27.37 -7.29 22.14
N THR A 227 26.85 -8.44 22.57
CA THR A 227 27.14 -9.01 23.89
C THR A 227 28.61 -9.40 24.01
N ALA A 228 29.20 -9.96 22.95
CA ALA A 228 30.63 -10.29 22.92
C ALA A 228 31.54 -9.05 23.00
N LEU A 229 31.07 -7.89 22.53
CA LEU A 229 31.79 -6.61 22.58
C LEU A 229 31.65 -5.87 23.91
N LEU A 230 30.74 -6.29 24.79
CA LEU A 230 30.61 -5.67 26.12
C LEU A 230 31.88 -5.89 26.93
N PRO A 231 32.38 -4.87 27.65
CA PRO A 231 33.53 -5.04 28.52
C PRO A 231 33.23 -6.03 29.65
N ALA A 232 34.22 -6.83 30.05
CA ALA A 232 34.07 -7.98 30.95
C ALA A 232 33.35 -7.68 32.29
N TYR A 233 33.43 -6.44 32.79
CA TYR A 233 32.76 -6.02 34.02
C TYR A 233 31.25 -5.77 33.87
N LEU A 234 30.72 -5.74 32.63
CA LEU A 234 29.28 -5.66 32.33
C LEU A 234 28.67 -7.02 31.95
N GLN A 235 29.48 -8.08 31.88
CA GLN A 235 29.05 -9.42 31.48
C GLN A 235 28.65 -10.33 32.66
N THR A 236 28.87 -9.90 33.92
CA THR A 236 28.49 -10.63 35.13
C THR A 236 27.17 -10.11 35.71
N ASN A 237 26.06 -10.76 35.37
CA ASN A 237 24.83 -10.83 36.15
C ASN A 237 24.03 -12.07 35.75
#